data_AF-A0A5N6P1C0-F1
#
_entry.id   AF-A0A5N6P1C0-F1
#
_cell.length_a   1.000
_cell.length_b   1.000
_cell.length_c   1.000
_cell.angle_alpha   90.00
_cell.angle_beta   90.00
_cell.angle_gamma   90.00
#
_symmetry.space_group_name_H-M   'P 1'
#
loop_
_entity.id
_entity.type
_entity.pdbx_description
1 polymer ?
#
loop_
_entity_poly.entity_id
_entity_poly.type
_entity_poly.pdbx_seq_one_letter_code
_entity_poly.pdbx_strand_id
1 'polypeptide(L)'
;MDQYKGSDVDKYRCFMSGEGEKNTTWKLGVPPNFDVVNKLFEEGRTKIWPPCSLEEQVQNLVKTWEMELFHKMKPQDFKTVDVTKLTVSVNGRKPLTPEDVAKMGGGYNMFLQTSLPENVRMYNPSEETVDTAHKLFTTTFPRGFAVEILQVYSGPPVIAYKFRHWGYMEGPFKGHSPTGELVEMFGVSTMELDENFKVVKVEFFYDRGELLAGLTKGADAGDSITGGGSSASSTNVRLNELEVLMDDYILKNTSKKGQDEEINNTSSSLAVAVMVGVGRKSLEIGDEMVDVDGSRTVEG
;
A
#
# COMPACT_ATOMS: atom_id res chain seq x y z
N MET A 1 10.63 -24.39 2.23
CA MET A 1 10.31 -22.97 2.56
C MET A 1 8.83 -22.90 2.95
N ASP A 2 8.42 -23.85 3.79
CA ASP A 2 7.02 -24.34 3.77
C ASP A 2 6.07 -23.37 4.50
N GLN A 3 6.62 -22.43 5.26
CA GLN A 3 5.90 -21.35 5.93
C GLN A 3 5.19 -20.39 4.98
N TYR A 4 5.52 -20.43 3.68
CA TYR A 4 4.90 -19.58 2.65
C TYR A 4 3.73 -20.26 1.91
N LYS A 5 3.10 -21.26 2.53
CA LYS A 5 1.83 -21.80 2.01
C LYS A 5 0.69 -20.81 2.26
N GLY A 6 -0.21 -20.65 1.28
CA GLY A 6 -1.42 -19.83 1.43
C GLY A 6 -2.20 -20.11 2.71
N SER A 7 -2.87 -19.08 3.22
CA SER A 7 -3.70 -19.12 4.42
C SER A 7 -5.10 -19.70 4.15
N ASP A 8 -5.89 -19.83 5.20
CA ASP A 8 -7.32 -20.19 5.14
C ASP A 8 -8.18 -19.09 4.49
N VAL A 9 -7.71 -17.83 4.51
CA VAL A 9 -8.43 -16.69 3.94
C VAL A 9 -7.96 -16.30 2.54
N ASP A 10 -6.72 -16.63 2.16
CA ASP A 10 -6.17 -16.37 0.82
C ASP A 10 -5.20 -17.48 0.41
N LYS A 11 -5.46 -18.09 -0.75
CA LYS A 11 -4.71 -19.25 -1.25
C LYS A 11 -3.27 -18.94 -1.69
N TYR A 12 -2.93 -17.66 -1.90
CA TYR A 12 -1.65 -17.20 -2.41
C TYR A 12 -0.83 -16.42 -1.37
N ARG A 13 -1.42 -16.05 -0.25
CA ARG A 13 -0.78 -15.24 0.79
C ARG A 13 -0.91 -15.91 2.13
N CYS A 14 0.21 -15.95 2.85
CA CYS A 14 0.25 -16.38 4.24
C CYS A 14 0.17 -15.16 5.18
N PHE A 15 0.18 -15.41 6.48
CA PHE A 15 0.25 -14.38 7.51
C PHE A 15 -0.85 -13.29 7.46
N MET A 16 -2.06 -13.69 7.03
CA MET A 16 -3.25 -12.84 6.96
C MET A 16 -4.25 -13.05 8.11
N SER A 17 -4.21 -14.23 8.71
CA SER A 17 -5.16 -14.73 9.71
C SER A 17 -4.44 -15.66 10.69
N GLY A 18 -5.10 -16.00 11.81
CA GLY A 18 -4.57 -16.90 12.83
C GLY A 18 -4.08 -16.19 14.09
N GLU A 19 -3.65 -17.00 15.08
CA GLU A 19 -3.16 -16.53 16.40
C GLU A 19 -2.11 -15.43 16.29
N GLY A 20 -1.15 -15.60 15.39
CA GLY A 20 -0.03 -14.67 15.22
C GLY A 20 -0.38 -13.36 14.51
N GLU A 21 -1.63 -13.22 14.04
CA GLU A 21 -2.13 -12.09 13.24
C GLU A 21 -3.25 -11.34 13.98
N LYS A 22 -3.71 -11.88 15.12
CA LYS A 22 -4.78 -11.28 15.95
C LYS A 22 -4.51 -9.83 16.34
N ASN A 23 -3.24 -9.48 16.54
CA ASN A 23 -2.80 -8.15 16.96
C ASN A 23 -2.18 -7.32 15.84
N THR A 24 -2.22 -7.82 14.59
CA THR A 24 -1.69 -7.09 13.44
C THR A 24 -2.46 -5.80 13.23
N THR A 25 -1.73 -4.68 13.13
CA THR A 25 -2.33 -3.38 12.84
C THR A 25 -2.38 -3.17 11.34
N TRP A 26 -3.54 -3.39 10.74
CA TRP A 26 -3.78 -3.19 9.31
C TRP A 26 -4.00 -1.72 8.97
N LYS A 27 -3.51 -1.29 7.80
CA LYS A 27 -3.64 0.11 7.33
C LYS A 27 -5.09 0.58 7.24
N LEU A 28 -6.00 -0.30 6.86
CA LEU A 28 -7.44 -0.03 6.77
C LEU A 28 -8.23 -0.58 7.98
N GLY A 29 -7.55 -0.95 9.07
CA GLY A 29 -8.16 -1.51 10.27
C GLY A 29 -8.62 -2.97 10.16
N VAL A 30 -8.66 -3.54 8.96
CA VAL A 30 -9.02 -4.95 8.69
C VAL A 30 -8.02 -5.60 7.73
N PRO A 31 -7.88 -6.94 7.74
CA PRO A 31 -7.11 -7.65 6.73
C PRO A 31 -7.60 -7.31 5.31
N PRO A 32 -6.68 -7.08 4.35
CA PRO A 32 -7.07 -6.78 2.98
C PRO A 32 -7.77 -7.97 2.31
N ASN A 33 -8.75 -7.69 1.45
CA ASN A 33 -9.36 -8.68 0.57
C ASN A 33 -8.65 -8.66 -0.80
N PHE A 34 -8.23 -9.83 -1.29
CA PHE A 34 -7.55 -9.99 -2.57
C PHE A 34 -8.36 -10.73 -3.64
N ASP A 35 -9.66 -10.98 -3.42
CA ASP A 35 -10.50 -11.78 -4.33
C ASP A 35 -10.47 -11.23 -5.76
N VAL A 36 -10.54 -9.90 -5.91
CA VAL A 36 -10.54 -9.24 -7.23
C VAL A 36 -9.21 -9.45 -7.96
N VAL A 37 -8.07 -9.20 -7.29
CA VAL A 37 -6.76 -9.37 -7.92
C VAL A 37 -6.38 -10.85 -8.08
N ASN A 38 -6.89 -11.73 -7.22
CA ASN A 38 -6.72 -13.17 -7.35
C ASN A 38 -7.49 -13.69 -8.56
N LYS A 39 -8.71 -13.20 -8.80
CA LYS A 39 -9.46 -13.51 -10.03
C LYS A 39 -8.70 -13.03 -11.28
N LEU A 40 -8.22 -11.78 -11.27
CA LEU A 40 -7.39 -11.24 -12.35
C LEU A 40 -6.14 -12.08 -12.59
N PHE A 41 -5.47 -12.51 -11.52
CA PHE A 41 -4.29 -13.36 -11.56
C PHE A 41 -4.61 -14.72 -12.20
N GLU A 42 -5.70 -15.38 -11.79
CA GLU A 42 -6.12 -16.67 -12.34
C GLU A 42 -6.46 -16.62 -13.82
N GLU A 43 -7.16 -15.57 -14.24
CA GLU A 43 -7.57 -15.37 -15.64
C GLU A 43 -6.38 -15.02 -16.55
N GLY A 44 -5.35 -14.36 -16.01
CA GLY A 44 -4.21 -13.83 -16.78
C GLY A 44 -2.87 -14.56 -16.64
N ARG A 45 -2.74 -15.48 -15.68
CA ARG A 45 -1.48 -16.20 -15.43
C ARG A 45 -1.13 -17.14 -16.58
N THR A 46 0.16 -17.30 -16.79
CA THR A 46 0.76 -18.21 -17.78
C THR A 46 1.34 -19.48 -17.14
N LYS A 47 1.54 -19.47 -15.83
CA LYS A 47 2.13 -20.57 -15.05
C LYS A 47 1.17 -21.10 -13.98
N ILE A 48 1.11 -22.43 -13.91
CA ILE A 48 0.51 -23.17 -12.80
C ILE A 48 1.61 -24.05 -12.23
N TRP A 49 2.08 -23.70 -11.04
CA TRP A 49 3.17 -24.42 -10.38
C TRP A 49 2.65 -25.67 -9.66
N PRO A 50 3.41 -26.79 -9.67
CA PRO A 50 3.04 -27.95 -8.88
C PRO A 50 2.95 -27.60 -7.39
N PRO A 51 1.99 -28.17 -6.64
CA PRO A 51 1.94 -27.99 -5.20
C PRO A 51 3.26 -28.35 -4.53
N CYS A 52 3.67 -27.57 -3.54
CA CYS A 52 4.92 -27.66 -2.80
C CYS A 52 6.19 -27.46 -3.64
N SER A 53 6.09 -27.04 -4.91
CA SER A 53 7.27 -26.66 -5.71
C SER A 53 7.95 -25.40 -5.16
N LEU A 54 9.22 -25.22 -5.51
CA LEU A 54 9.95 -24.00 -5.14
C LEU A 54 9.28 -22.76 -5.75
N GLU A 55 8.80 -22.86 -6.99
CA GLU A 55 8.15 -21.78 -7.71
C GLU A 55 6.82 -21.35 -7.07
N GLU A 56 6.01 -22.30 -6.61
CA GLU A 56 4.81 -21.99 -5.83
C GLU A 56 5.18 -21.25 -4.53
N GLN A 57 6.18 -21.75 -3.80
CA GLN A 57 6.62 -21.16 -2.55
C GLN A 57 7.19 -19.74 -2.75
N VAL A 58 7.96 -19.50 -3.81
CA VAL A 58 8.48 -18.18 -4.17
C VAL A 58 7.34 -17.24 -4.57
N GLN A 59 6.36 -17.71 -5.33
CA GLN A 59 5.21 -16.88 -5.70
C GLN A 59 4.40 -16.43 -4.50
N ASN A 60 4.16 -17.33 -3.55
CA ASN A 60 3.43 -17.00 -2.34
C ASN A 60 4.26 -16.11 -1.41
N LEU A 61 5.57 -16.33 -1.31
CA LEU A 61 6.49 -15.45 -0.57
C LEU A 61 6.41 -14.02 -1.11
N VAL A 62 6.55 -13.82 -2.43
CA VAL A 62 6.50 -12.48 -3.04
C VAL A 62 5.15 -11.81 -2.83
N LYS A 63 4.04 -12.52 -3.08
CA LYS A 63 2.68 -11.99 -2.87
C LYS A 63 2.41 -11.64 -1.40
N THR A 64 2.94 -12.43 -0.47
CA THR A 64 2.82 -12.17 0.96
C THR A 64 3.67 -10.95 1.36
N TRP A 65 4.90 -10.87 0.89
CA TRP A 65 5.79 -9.75 1.21
C TRP A 65 5.23 -8.42 0.72
N GLU A 66 4.67 -8.37 -0.50
CA GLU A 66 3.95 -7.18 -0.99
C GLU A 66 2.72 -6.84 -0.15
N MET A 67 1.95 -7.86 0.26
CA MET A 67 0.82 -7.65 1.16
C MET A 67 1.27 -6.99 2.47
N GLU A 68 2.31 -7.51 3.11
CA GLU A 68 2.85 -6.94 4.36
C GLU A 68 3.32 -5.51 4.14
N LEU A 69 4.11 -5.27 3.10
CA LEU A 69 4.69 -3.96 2.77
C LEU A 69 3.63 -2.86 2.59
N PHE A 70 2.50 -3.17 1.94
CA PHE A 70 1.49 -2.17 1.61
C PHE A 70 0.32 -2.09 2.60
N HIS A 71 0.07 -3.14 3.39
CA HIS A 71 -1.14 -3.24 4.22
C HIS A 71 -0.88 -3.36 5.72
N LYS A 72 0.31 -3.75 6.18
CA LYS A 72 0.65 -3.77 7.61
C LYS A 72 1.31 -2.45 8.01
N MET A 73 0.86 -1.85 9.12
CA MET A 73 1.36 -0.55 9.57
C MET A 73 2.70 -0.64 10.30
N LYS A 74 2.90 -1.70 11.09
CA LYS A 74 4.07 -1.86 11.95
C LYS A 74 5.06 -2.81 11.29
N PRO A 75 6.32 -2.41 11.04
CA PRO A 75 7.34 -3.32 10.55
C PRO A 75 7.50 -4.59 11.42
N GLN A 76 7.24 -4.49 12.72
CA GLN A 76 7.30 -5.62 13.65
C GLN A 76 6.23 -6.69 13.38
N ASP A 77 5.14 -6.35 12.69
CA ASP A 77 4.11 -7.30 12.28
C ASP A 77 4.51 -8.08 11.01
N PHE A 78 5.65 -7.76 10.39
CA PHE A 78 6.11 -8.40 9.17
C PHE A 78 6.79 -9.72 9.53
N LYS A 79 6.34 -10.79 8.89
CA LYS A 79 6.84 -12.15 9.10
C LYS A 79 7.69 -12.64 7.94
N THR A 80 7.55 -12.04 6.77
CA THR A 80 8.32 -12.38 5.56
C THR A 80 9.77 -11.90 5.63
N VAL A 81 10.07 -10.86 6.41
CA VAL A 81 11.38 -10.18 6.44
C VAL A 81 11.98 -10.15 7.85
N ASP A 82 13.30 -10.01 7.92
CA ASP A 82 13.98 -9.49 9.11
C ASP A 82 14.16 -7.97 8.93
N VAL A 83 13.27 -7.19 9.53
CA VAL A 83 13.26 -5.72 9.38
C VAL A 83 14.54 -5.04 9.86
N THR A 84 15.34 -5.71 10.70
CA THR A 84 16.61 -5.16 11.20
C THR A 84 17.75 -5.31 10.20
N LYS A 85 17.63 -6.28 9.28
CA LYS A 85 18.64 -6.56 8.24
C LYS A 85 18.18 -6.18 6.84
N LEU A 86 16.87 -6.05 6.63
CA LEU A 86 16.27 -5.85 5.32
C LEU A 86 16.90 -4.68 4.57
N THR A 87 17.38 -4.94 3.37
CA THR A 87 17.72 -3.92 2.38
C THR A 87 17.01 -4.18 1.06
N VAL A 88 16.58 -3.11 0.39
CA VAL A 88 15.91 -3.20 -0.92
C VAL A 88 16.58 -2.25 -1.91
N SER A 89 16.86 -2.73 -3.12
CA SER A 89 17.41 -1.90 -4.20
C SER A 89 16.69 -2.14 -5.53
N VAL A 90 16.77 -1.15 -6.42
CA VAL A 90 16.25 -1.26 -7.79
C VAL A 90 17.32 -0.82 -8.78
N ASN A 91 17.50 -1.59 -9.85
CA ASN A 91 18.38 -1.29 -10.99
C ASN A 91 19.80 -0.84 -10.59
N GLY A 92 20.41 -1.56 -9.64
CA GLY A 92 21.79 -1.29 -9.18
C GLY A 92 21.96 -0.03 -8.32
N ARG A 93 20.87 0.60 -7.86
CA ARG A 93 20.93 1.75 -6.95
C ARG A 93 21.42 1.33 -5.55
N LYS A 94 21.79 2.33 -4.75
CA LYS A 94 22.13 2.14 -3.34
C LYS A 94 21.01 1.37 -2.62
N PRO A 95 21.31 0.28 -1.90
CA PRO A 95 20.33 -0.41 -1.07
C PRO A 95 19.74 0.52 -0.01
N LEU A 96 18.43 0.42 0.20
CA LEU A 96 17.64 1.21 1.13
C LEU A 96 17.14 0.33 2.28
N THR A 97 17.20 0.85 3.50
CA THR A 97 16.54 0.25 4.66
C THR A 97 15.02 0.55 4.63
N PRO A 98 14.19 -0.14 5.43
CA PRO A 98 12.78 0.22 5.58
C PRO A 98 12.55 1.68 6.00
N GLU A 99 13.44 2.22 6.84
CA GLU A 99 13.39 3.63 7.26
C GLU A 99 13.67 4.58 6.09
N ASP A 100 14.64 4.25 5.23
CA ASP A 100 14.93 5.04 4.03
C ASP A 100 13.76 5.02 3.04
N VAL A 101 13.11 3.85 2.87
CA VAL A 101 11.91 3.72 2.02
C VAL A 101 10.75 4.55 2.56
N ALA A 102 10.54 4.55 3.88
CA ALA A 102 9.50 5.36 4.51
C ALA A 102 9.79 6.86 4.33
N LYS A 103 11.03 7.31 4.52
CA LYS A 103 11.46 8.70 4.26
C LYS A 103 11.30 9.12 2.81
N MET A 104 11.43 8.18 1.87
CA MET A 104 11.22 8.41 0.45
C MET A 104 9.74 8.55 0.06
N GLY A 105 8.80 8.29 0.97
CA GLY A 105 7.36 8.30 0.66
C GLY A 105 6.80 6.94 0.25
N GLY A 106 7.49 5.85 0.58
CA GLY A 106 6.95 4.49 0.51
C GLY A 106 7.35 3.66 -0.70
N GLY A 107 6.73 2.49 -0.83
CA GLY A 107 7.10 1.45 -1.79
C GLY A 107 7.06 1.91 -3.25
N TYR A 108 5.99 2.59 -3.68
CA TYR A 108 5.88 3.07 -5.06
C TYR A 108 7.02 4.03 -5.44
N ASN A 109 7.38 4.96 -4.56
CA ASN A 109 8.50 5.87 -4.79
C ASN A 109 9.83 5.11 -4.89
N MET A 110 10.04 4.12 -4.00
CA MET A 110 11.23 3.26 -4.03
C MET A 110 11.31 2.45 -5.33
N PHE A 111 10.21 1.84 -5.78
CA PHE A 111 10.16 1.06 -7.01
C PHE A 111 10.32 1.94 -8.25
N LEU A 112 9.76 3.14 -8.24
CA LEU A 112 9.78 3.99 -9.42
C LEU A 112 11.00 4.87 -9.52
N GLN A 113 11.69 5.23 -8.42
CA GLN A 113 12.90 6.09 -8.32
C GLN A 113 13.15 6.91 -9.60
N THR A 114 14.38 7.14 -10.09
CA THR A 114 14.70 7.72 -11.42
C THR A 114 15.79 8.77 -11.29
N SER A 115 16.55 8.93 -12.37
CA SER A 115 17.53 10.01 -12.54
C SER A 115 17.16 10.91 -13.70
N LEU A 116 15.97 10.74 -14.28
CA LEU A 116 15.46 11.61 -15.33
C LEU A 116 15.34 13.04 -14.79
N PRO A 117 15.64 14.06 -15.61
CA PRO A 117 15.29 15.45 -15.32
C PRO A 117 13.80 15.58 -14.98
N GLU A 118 13.47 16.45 -14.03
CA GLU A 118 12.11 16.58 -13.50
C GLU A 118 11.06 16.86 -14.59
N ASN A 119 11.40 17.71 -15.55
CA ASN A 119 10.54 18.09 -16.67
C ASN A 119 10.18 16.96 -17.65
N VAL A 120 10.80 15.77 -17.52
CA VAL A 120 10.50 14.60 -18.36
C VAL A 120 10.09 13.38 -17.53
N ARG A 121 9.77 13.57 -16.24
CA ARG A 121 9.25 12.49 -15.39
C ARG A 121 7.75 12.32 -15.60
N MET A 122 7.34 11.14 -16.05
CA MET A 122 5.91 10.75 -16.07
C MET A 122 5.35 10.52 -14.65
N TYR A 123 6.24 10.17 -13.72
CA TYR A 123 5.95 10.03 -12.30
C TYR A 123 7.12 10.64 -11.51
N ASN A 124 6.82 11.56 -10.58
CA ASN A 124 7.83 12.22 -9.76
C ASN A 124 7.79 11.67 -8.32
N PRO A 125 8.72 10.79 -7.92
CA PRO A 125 8.75 10.25 -6.55
C PRO A 125 8.91 11.32 -5.47
N SER A 126 9.43 12.51 -5.81
CA SER A 126 9.63 13.61 -4.86
C SER A 126 8.34 14.38 -4.54
N GLU A 127 7.28 14.22 -5.34
CA GLU A 127 5.98 14.88 -5.13
C GLU A 127 4.96 13.97 -4.44
N GLU A 128 5.25 12.68 -4.35
CA GLU A 128 4.30 11.68 -3.88
C GLU A 128 4.58 11.26 -2.45
N THR A 129 3.52 11.22 -1.65
CA THR A 129 3.50 10.60 -0.32
C THR A 129 3.09 9.13 -0.42
N VAL A 130 3.21 8.40 0.69
CA VAL A 130 2.73 7.01 0.78
C VAL A 130 1.26 6.89 0.37
N ASP A 131 0.43 7.85 0.80
CA ASP A 131 -1.02 7.79 0.59
C ASP A 131 -1.43 8.28 -0.79
N THR A 132 -0.80 9.35 -1.31
CA THR A 132 -1.09 9.84 -2.66
C THR A 132 -0.63 8.84 -3.72
N ALA A 133 0.54 8.22 -3.56
CA ALA A 133 1.00 7.17 -4.45
C ALA A 133 0.09 5.93 -4.39
N HIS A 134 -0.26 5.49 -3.18
CA HIS A 134 -1.15 4.33 -3.01
C HIS A 134 -2.52 4.57 -3.64
N LYS A 135 -3.11 5.75 -3.40
CA LYS A 135 -4.39 6.14 -4.02
C LYS A 135 -4.26 6.22 -5.54
N LEU A 136 -3.20 6.80 -6.08
CA LEU A 136 -2.97 6.89 -7.51
C LEU A 136 -3.00 5.50 -8.15
N PHE A 137 -2.13 4.58 -7.73
CA PHE A 137 -2.02 3.26 -8.34
C PHE A 137 -3.25 2.37 -8.12
N THR A 138 -3.88 2.42 -6.95
CA THR A 138 -5.12 1.65 -6.69
C THR A 138 -6.32 2.20 -7.45
N THR A 139 -6.35 3.51 -7.74
CA THR A 139 -7.37 4.11 -8.61
C THR A 139 -7.12 3.75 -10.07
N THR A 140 -5.86 3.80 -10.54
CA THR A 140 -5.49 3.46 -11.92
C THR A 140 -5.74 1.99 -12.25
N PHE A 141 -5.49 1.09 -11.29
CA PHE A 141 -5.68 -0.35 -11.42
C PHE A 141 -6.76 -0.85 -10.44
N PRO A 142 -8.06 -0.58 -10.67
CA PRO A 142 -9.13 -0.93 -9.73
C PRO A 142 -9.29 -2.44 -9.54
N ARG A 143 -8.86 -3.26 -10.51
CA ARG A 143 -8.78 -4.73 -10.38
C ARG A 143 -7.50 -5.24 -9.69
N GLY A 144 -6.61 -4.34 -9.31
CA GLY A 144 -5.28 -4.62 -8.79
C GLY A 144 -4.22 -4.79 -9.87
N PHE A 145 -2.97 -4.92 -9.42
CA PHE A 145 -1.79 -5.12 -10.24
C PHE A 145 -1.19 -6.48 -9.87
N ALA A 146 -1.59 -7.52 -10.60
CA ALA A 146 -1.26 -8.91 -10.28
C ALA A 146 0.24 -9.16 -10.50
N VAL A 147 0.84 -9.97 -9.62
CA VAL A 147 2.22 -10.47 -9.75
C VAL A 147 2.23 -11.96 -10.09
N GLU A 148 3.09 -12.38 -11.01
CA GLU A 148 3.33 -13.77 -11.38
C GLU A 148 4.83 -14.06 -11.36
N ILE A 149 5.20 -15.19 -10.76
CA ILE A 149 6.54 -15.74 -10.89
C ILE A 149 6.56 -16.61 -12.12
N LEU A 150 7.37 -16.22 -13.11
CA LEU A 150 7.47 -16.88 -14.41
C LEU A 150 8.48 -18.02 -14.41
N GLN A 151 9.53 -17.88 -13.61
CA GLN A 151 10.60 -18.86 -13.47
C GLN A 151 11.42 -18.58 -12.23
N VAL A 152 11.83 -19.62 -11.51
CA VAL A 152 12.84 -19.55 -10.44
C VAL A 152 14.13 -20.16 -10.97
N TYR A 153 15.24 -19.43 -10.83
CA TYR A 153 16.57 -19.83 -11.30
C TYR A 153 17.44 -20.42 -10.19
N SER A 154 17.19 -20.06 -8.93
CA SER A 154 17.92 -20.58 -7.77
C SER A 154 17.02 -20.62 -6.53
N GLY A 155 17.32 -21.56 -5.63
CA GLY A 155 16.69 -21.64 -4.30
C GLY A 155 17.49 -20.90 -3.22
N PRO A 156 17.06 -20.98 -1.95
CA PRO A 156 17.76 -20.36 -0.82
C PRO A 156 19.23 -20.78 -0.69
N PRO A 157 20.11 -19.93 -0.13
CA PRO A 157 19.79 -18.67 0.54
C PRO A 157 19.53 -17.51 -0.42
N VAL A 158 19.96 -17.58 -1.68
CA VAL A 158 19.74 -16.50 -2.68
C VAL A 158 18.83 -17.00 -3.79
N ILE A 159 17.57 -16.59 -3.74
CA ILE A 159 16.56 -16.92 -4.72
C ILE A 159 16.64 -15.90 -5.85
N ALA A 160 16.91 -16.33 -7.08
CA ALA A 160 16.77 -15.51 -8.27
C ALA A 160 15.53 -15.96 -9.05
N TYR A 161 14.67 -15.02 -9.43
CA TYR A 161 13.43 -15.33 -10.13
C TYR A 161 13.06 -14.27 -11.17
N LYS A 162 12.40 -14.70 -12.25
CA LYS A 162 11.76 -13.82 -13.23
C LYS A 162 10.31 -13.61 -12.84
N PHE A 163 9.84 -12.37 -12.90
CA PHE A 163 8.47 -12.02 -12.58
C PHE A 163 7.81 -11.20 -13.69
N ARG A 164 6.49 -11.13 -13.63
CA ARG A 164 5.62 -10.23 -14.38
C ARG A 164 4.68 -9.55 -13.41
N HIS A 165 4.52 -8.23 -13.52
CA HIS A 165 3.35 -7.55 -13.00
C HIS A 165 2.44 -7.10 -14.14
N TRP A 166 1.13 -7.14 -13.93
CA TRP A 166 0.18 -6.62 -14.90
C TRP A 166 -1.16 -6.19 -14.29
N GLY A 167 -1.83 -5.29 -14.99
CA GLY A 167 -3.17 -4.82 -14.68
C GLY A 167 -3.77 -4.10 -15.88
N TYR A 168 -5.06 -3.80 -15.83
CA TYR A 168 -5.72 -3.02 -16.88
C TYR A 168 -5.86 -1.57 -16.41
N MET A 169 -5.47 -0.61 -17.25
CA MET A 169 -5.54 0.82 -16.95
C MET A 169 -6.98 1.33 -17.08
N GLU A 170 -7.81 0.97 -16.10
CA GLU A 170 -9.25 1.30 -16.07
C GLU A 170 -9.57 2.56 -15.25
N GLY A 171 -8.58 3.06 -14.51
CA GLY A 171 -8.63 4.38 -13.90
C GLY A 171 -7.63 5.36 -14.52
N PRO A 172 -7.78 6.66 -14.22
CA PRO A 172 -6.87 7.69 -14.71
C PRO A 172 -5.49 7.57 -14.07
N PHE A 173 -4.47 8.13 -14.72
CA PHE A 173 -3.12 8.24 -14.18
C PHE A 173 -2.55 9.62 -14.50
N LYS A 174 -2.31 10.46 -13.47
CA LYS A 174 -1.61 11.76 -13.61
C LYS A 174 -2.11 12.65 -14.76
N GLY A 175 -3.43 12.70 -14.97
CA GLY A 175 -4.05 13.51 -16.04
C GLY A 175 -4.30 12.75 -17.34
N HIS A 176 -3.80 11.52 -17.49
CA HIS A 176 -4.12 10.64 -18.61
C HIS A 176 -5.41 9.88 -18.34
N SER A 177 -6.29 9.86 -19.35
CA SER A 177 -7.57 9.14 -19.31
C SER A 177 -7.37 7.61 -19.26
N PRO A 178 -8.27 6.84 -18.62
CA PRO A 178 -8.22 5.39 -18.67
C PRO A 178 -8.27 4.87 -20.11
N THR A 179 -7.40 3.91 -20.45
CA THR A 179 -7.36 3.30 -21.78
C THR A 179 -8.07 1.95 -21.83
N GLY A 180 -8.22 1.29 -20.68
CA GLY A 180 -8.66 -0.10 -20.58
C GLY A 180 -7.64 -1.12 -21.10
N GLU A 181 -6.45 -0.68 -21.55
CA GLU A 181 -5.42 -1.56 -22.07
C GLU A 181 -4.69 -2.32 -20.95
N LEU A 182 -4.15 -3.48 -21.30
CA LEU A 182 -3.22 -4.22 -20.46
C LEU A 182 -1.91 -3.42 -20.34
N VAL A 183 -1.53 -3.12 -19.11
CA VAL A 183 -0.21 -2.60 -18.76
C VAL A 183 0.52 -3.72 -18.04
N GLU A 184 1.69 -4.08 -18.54
CA GLU A 184 2.51 -5.14 -17.96
C GLU A 184 3.99 -4.77 -17.95
N MET A 185 4.71 -5.31 -16.98
CA MET A 185 6.14 -5.15 -16.84
C MET A 185 6.77 -6.47 -16.43
N PHE A 186 7.98 -6.70 -16.91
CA PHE A 186 8.77 -7.89 -16.61
C PHE A 186 10.07 -7.49 -15.92
N GLY A 187 10.54 -8.37 -15.06
CA GLY A 187 11.81 -8.17 -14.39
C GLY A 187 12.41 -9.45 -13.86
N VAL A 188 13.59 -9.29 -13.29
CA VAL A 188 14.26 -10.30 -12.48
C VAL A 188 14.49 -9.71 -11.11
N SER A 189 14.37 -10.53 -10.07
CA SER A 189 14.74 -10.13 -8.72
C SER A 189 15.60 -11.21 -8.08
N THR A 190 16.50 -10.77 -7.20
CA THR A 190 17.19 -11.62 -6.23
C THR A 190 16.62 -11.34 -4.85
N MET A 191 16.39 -12.39 -4.08
CA MET A 191 15.89 -12.33 -2.70
C MET A 191 16.76 -13.23 -1.83
N GLU A 192 17.49 -12.63 -0.90
CA GLU A 192 18.33 -13.32 0.07
C GLU A 192 17.54 -13.60 1.34
N LEU A 193 17.59 -14.85 1.79
CA LEU A 193 16.92 -15.34 2.99
C LEU A 193 17.94 -15.69 4.08
N ASP A 194 17.60 -15.42 5.33
CA ASP A 194 18.32 -15.93 6.49
C ASP A 194 17.98 -17.40 6.81
N GLU A 195 18.56 -17.92 7.88
CA GLU A 195 18.37 -19.29 8.36
C GLU A 195 16.91 -19.60 8.77
N ASN A 196 16.12 -18.57 9.07
CA ASN A 196 14.68 -18.68 9.39
C ASN A 196 13.80 -18.46 8.15
N PHE A 197 14.42 -18.50 6.96
CA PHE A 197 13.80 -18.18 5.68
C PHE A 197 13.20 -16.78 5.61
N LYS A 198 13.66 -15.82 6.42
CA LYS A 198 13.22 -14.42 6.34
C LYS A 198 14.05 -13.65 5.35
N VAL A 199 13.41 -12.78 4.58
CA VAL A 199 14.06 -11.92 3.61
C VAL A 199 14.92 -10.88 4.32
N VAL A 200 16.21 -10.83 3.97
CA VAL A 200 17.18 -9.85 4.47
C VAL A 200 17.69 -8.92 3.37
N LYS A 201 17.55 -9.29 2.11
CA LYS A 201 17.95 -8.44 0.98
C LYS A 201 17.08 -8.73 -0.24
N VAL A 202 16.67 -7.68 -0.94
CA VAL A 202 15.96 -7.77 -2.21
C VAL A 202 16.57 -6.82 -3.23
N GLU A 203 16.84 -7.31 -4.43
CA GLU A 203 17.25 -6.48 -5.55
C GLU A 203 16.31 -6.71 -6.72
N PHE A 204 15.86 -5.64 -7.36
CA PHE A 204 15.02 -5.71 -8.54
C PHE A 204 15.71 -5.16 -9.78
N PHE A 205 15.47 -5.80 -10.91
CA PHE A 205 15.96 -5.40 -12.22
C PHE A 205 14.82 -5.42 -13.23
N TYR A 206 14.38 -4.24 -13.67
CA TYR A 206 13.28 -4.10 -14.64
C TYR A 206 13.27 -2.74 -15.33
N ASP A 207 12.57 -2.67 -16.46
CA ASP A 207 12.31 -1.42 -17.17
C ASP A 207 11.08 -0.71 -16.60
N ARG A 208 11.30 0.48 -16.03
CA ARG A 208 10.25 1.35 -15.51
C ARG A 208 9.60 2.18 -16.61
N GLY A 209 10.34 2.47 -17.68
CA GLY A 209 9.87 3.21 -18.83
C GLY A 209 8.72 2.48 -19.50
N GLU A 210 8.84 1.16 -19.68
CA GLU A 210 7.76 0.33 -20.24
C GLU A 210 6.48 0.36 -19.39
N LEU A 211 6.59 0.29 -18.06
CA LEU A 211 5.44 0.43 -17.16
C LEU A 211 4.76 1.81 -17.32
N LEU A 212 5.55 2.88 -17.24
CA LEU A 212 5.02 4.25 -17.28
C LEU A 212 4.52 4.65 -18.68
N ALA A 213 5.12 4.11 -19.74
CA ALA A 213 4.65 4.30 -21.11
C ALA A 213 3.24 3.73 -21.29
N GLY A 214 2.97 2.55 -20.73
CA GLY A 214 1.61 1.97 -20.72
C GLY A 214 0.57 2.87 -20.03
N LEU A 215 0.99 3.61 -19.01
CA LEU A 215 0.14 4.49 -18.19
C LEU A 215 -0.09 5.89 -18.78
N THR A 216 0.63 6.26 -19.84
CA THR A 216 0.61 7.61 -20.43
C THR A 216 0.04 7.64 -21.85
N LYS A 217 -0.48 6.50 -22.34
CA LYS A 217 -1.12 6.41 -23.67
C LYS A 217 -2.48 7.11 -23.76
N GLY A 218 -3.17 7.25 -22.63
CA GLY A 218 -4.48 7.88 -22.59
C GLY A 218 -4.41 9.35 -22.96
N ALA A 219 -5.43 9.85 -23.65
CA ALA A 219 -5.52 11.26 -23.99
C ALA A 219 -5.42 12.12 -22.73
N ASP A 220 -4.64 13.20 -22.83
CA ASP A 220 -4.50 14.18 -21.77
C ASP A 220 -5.87 14.78 -21.47
N ALA A 221 -6.29 14.75 -20.21
CA ALA A 221 -7.57 15.31 -19.77
C ALA A 221 -7.70 16.83 -20.02
N GLY A 222 -6.62 17.49 -20.49
CA GLY A 222 -6.58 18.89 -20.93
C GLY A 222 -6.67 19.12 -22.43
N ASP A 223 -6.66 18.08 -23.29
CA ASP A 223 -6.50 18.25 -24.74
C ASP A 223 -7.83 18.22 -25.54
N SER A 224 -8.96 18.11 -24.84
CA SER A 224 -10.26 18.41 -25.45
C SER A 224 -10.54 19.91 -25.38
N ILE A 225 -9.93 20.71 -26.26
CA ILE A 225 -10.47 21.88 -26.99
C ILE A 225 -9.35 22.42 -27.90
N THR A 226 -9.22 21.89 -29.12
CA THR A 226 -8.88 22.69 -30.33
C THR A 226 -9.42 21.98 -31.58
N GLY A 227 -10.72 22.12 -31.82
CA GLY A 227 -11.38 21.69 -33.05
C GLY A 227 -12.73 22.36 -33.16
N GLY A 228 -12.79 23.47 -33.89
CA GLY A 228 -13.91 24.42 -33.90
C GLY A 228 -15.24 23.85 -34.45
N GLY A 229 -16.33 24.30 -33.85
CA GLY A 229 -17.70 24.08 -34.31
C GLY A 229 -18.71 24.63 -33.29
N SER A 230 -19.09 25.91 -33.47
CA SER A 230 -20.05 26.64 -32.65
C SER A 230 -21.40 25.92 -32.43
N SER A 231 -21.87 25.86 -31.18
CA SER A 231 -23.29 25.90 -30.80
C SER A 231 -23.41 25.90 -29.27
N ALA A 232 -23.85 27.03 -28.71
CA ALA A 232 -24.09 27.20 -27.29
C ALA A 232 -25.21 26.29 -26.76
N SER A 233 -25.00 25.69 -25.59
CA SER A 233 -26.05 25.41 -24.62
C SER A 233 -25.43 25.13 -23.24
N SER A 234 -26.01 25.77 -22.25
CA SER A 234 -25.65 25.93 -20.85
C SER A 234 -25.76 24.67 -20.01
N THR A 235 -24.73 24.37 -19.20
CA THR A 235 -24.82 23.84 -17.81
C THR A 235 -23.44 23.77 -17.13
N ASN A 236 -22.89 24.92 -16.74
CA ASN A 236 -21.71 25.00 -15.85
C ASN A 236 -22.10 25.38 -14.41
N VAL A 237 -23.13 24.72 -13.87
CA VAL A 237 -23.52 24.85 -12.47
C VAL A 237 -23.89 23.45 -11.96
N ARG A 238 -22.91 22.70 -11.43
CA ARG A 238 -23.17 21.57 -10.50
C ARG A 238 -21.95 20.90 -9.86
N LEU A 239 -20.71 21.31 -10.15
CA LEU A 239 -19.53 20.73 -9.48
C LEU A 239 -19.16 21.47 -8.17
N ASN A 240 -19.44 22.77 -8.07
CA ASN A 240 -19.09 23.55 -6.88
C ASN A 240 -20.03 23.33 -5.66
N GLU A 241 -21.22 22.74 -5.85
CA GLU A 241 -22.13 22.46 -4.72
C GLU A 241 -21.78 21.16 -3.96
N LEU A 242 -21.05 20.23 -4.60
CA LEU A 242 -20.65 18.97 -3.96
C LEU A 242 -19.40 19.12 -3.08
N GLU A 243 -18.45 19.98 -3.46
CA GLU A 243 -17.28 20.28 -2.63
C GLU A 243 -17.68 21.01 -1.34
N VAL A 244 -18.60 21.98 -1.44
CA VAL A 244 -19.07 22.74 -0.27
C VAL A 244 -19.83 21.86 0.74
N LEU A 245 -20.59 20.85 0.26
CA LEU A 245 -21.30 19.93 1.15
C LEU A 245 -20.37 18.93 1.87
N MET A 246 -19.23 18.59 1.27
CA MET A 246 -18.26 17.65 1.82
C MET A 246 -17.39 18.32 2.90
N ASP A 247 -17.02 19.58 2.69
CA ASP A 247 -16.26 20.37 3.67
C ASP A 247 -17.10 20.69 4.91
N ASP A 248 -18.40 20.93 4.74
CA ASP A 248 -19.33 21.22 5.85
C ASP A 248 -19.58 19.98 6.75
N TYR A 249 -19.49 18.76 6.18
CA TYR A 249 -19.55 17.50 6.91
C TYR A 249 -18.27 17.24 7.73
N ILE A 250 -17.11 17.66 7.21
CA ILE A 250 -15.82 17.53 7.90
C ILE A 250 -15.73 18.55 9.03
N LEU A 251 -16.14 19.82 8.80
CA LEU A 251 -16.05 20.87 9.82
C LEU A 251 -16.94 20.59 11.05
N LYS A 252 -18.17 20.09 10.84
CA LYS A 252 -19.12 19.80 11.93
C LYS A 252 -18.66 18.67 12.86
N ASN A 253 -17.78 17.78 12.39
CA ASN A 253 -17.28 16.64 13.16
C ASN A 253 -15.93 16.90 13.86
N THR A 254 -15.30 18.06 13.61
CA THR A 254 -13.95 18.37 14.15
C THR A 254 -13.99 19.32 15.36
N SER A 255 -15.12 20.00 15.63
CA SER A 255 -15.22 21.05 16.65
C SER A 255 -15.51 20.59 18.09
N LYS A 256 -15.56 19.28 18.39
CA LYS A 256 -15.79 18.77 19.75
C LYS A 256 -14.69 17.82 20.20
N LYS A 257 -13.53 18.35 20.59
CA LYS A 257 -12.64 17.85 21.66
C LYS A 257 -11.26 18.49 21.57
N GLY A 258 -11.04 19.51 22.38
CA GLY A 258 -9.71 20.04 22.67
C GLY A 258 -9.78 20.98 23.85
N GLN A 259 -9.36 20.53 25.02
CA GLN A 259 -8.65 21.33 26.02
C GLN A 259 -8.01 20.44 27.10
N ASP A 260 -6.72 20.71 27.30
CA ASP A 260 -5.81 20.48 28.45
C ASP A 260 -5.35 19.04 28.82
N GLU A 261 -4.05 18.75 28.73
CA GLU A 261 -3.06 19.01 29.80
C GLU A 261 -1.63 18.50 29.45
N GLU A 262 -0.66 18.86 30.30
CA GLU A 262 0.73 19.25 30.04
C GLU A 262 1.81 18.13 30.16
N ILE A 263 3.04 18.55 29.86
CA ILE A 263 4.26 17.83 29.45
C ILE A 263 5.00 17.15 30.61
N ASN A 264 5.63 15.98 30.37
CA ASN A 264 6.92 15.64 31.00
C ASN A 264 7.79 14.66 30.19
N ASN A 265 9.09 14.84 30.38
CA ASN A 265 10.24 14.57 29.51
C ASN A 265 10.74 13.11 29.55
N THR A 266 11.08 12.52 28.41
CA THR A 266 12.28 11.64 28.26
C THR A 266 12.56 11.30 26.79
N SER A 267 13.66 11.89 26.28
CA SER A 267 14.24 11.66 24.96
C SER A 267 14.68 10.22 24.75
N SER A 268 14.12 9.56 23.73
CA SER A 268 14.80 8.66 22.76
C SER A 268 13.83 7.78 21.93
N SER A 269 12.50 7.97 22.03
CA SER A 269 11.52 7.22 21.20
C SER A 269 10.73 8.06 20.18
N LEU A 270 11.00 9.37 20.06
CA LEU A 270 10.17 10.30 19.28
C LEU A 270 10.34 10.23 17.74
N ALA A 271 11.38 9.59 17.21
CA ALA A 271 11.56 9.52 15.75
C ALA A 271 10.56 8.56 15.07
N VAL A 272 9.94 7.64 15.82
CA VAL A 272 8.96 6.67 15.31
C VAL A 272 7.52 7.16 15.49
N ALA A 273 7.28 8.11 16.39
CA ALA A 273 5.95 8.63 16.72
C ALA A 273 5.41 9.69 15.74
N VAL A 274 6.22 10.17 14.80
CA VAL A 274 5.78 11.16 13.78
C VAL A 274 5.11 10.47 12.56
N MET A 275 5.17 9.14 12.45
CA MET A 275 4.58 8.40 11.31
C MET A 275 3.31 7.59 11.63
N VAL A 276 2.76 7.69 12.84
CA VAL A 276 1.55 6.94 13.22
C VAL A 276 0.55 7.90 13.87
N GLY A 277 -0.31 8.51 13.06
CA GLY A 277 -1.50 9.17 13.56
C GLY A 277 -2.42 8.16 14.23
N VAL A 278 -2.36 8.05 15.55
CA VAL A 278 -3.37 7.35 16.34
C VAL A 278 -3.80 8.24 17.50
N GLY A 279 -5.08 8.61 17.48
CA GLY A 279 -5.78 9.20 18.61
C GLY A 279 -5.70 8.27 19.82
N ARG A 280 -5.38 8.86 20.97
CA ARG A 280 -5.38 8.19 22.27
C ARG A 280 -6.76 7.61 22.56
N LYS A 281 -6.82 6.35 22.98
CA LYS A 281 -7.86 5.84 23.88
C LYS A 281 -7.19 4.98 24.94
N SER A 282 -7.26 5.44 26.19
CA SER A 282 -7.11 4.58 27.36
C SER A 282 -8.40 4.67 28.17
N LEU A 283 -8.92 3.47 28.47
CA LEU A 283 -9.62 3.06 29.69
C LEU A 283 -10.87 3.85 30.11
N GLU A 284 -12.02 3.19 30.01
CA GLU A 284 -13.10 3.35 30.99
C GLU A 284 -13.09 2.10 31.88
N ILE A 285 -12.71 2.32 33.14
CA ILE A 285 -13.17 1.54 34.29
C ILE A 285 -14.48 2.23 34.70
N GLY A 286 -15.54 1.45 34.87
CA GLY A 286 -16.88 1.98 35.12
C GLY A 286 -17.00 2.70 36.45
N ASP A 287 -17.98 3.59 36.54
CA ASP A 287 -18.62 3.99 37.78
C ASP A 287 -20.04 4.46 37.47
N GLU A 288 -21.03 3.76 38.02
CA GLU A 288 -22.42 4.23 38.08
C GLU A 288 -22.67 4.84 39.47
N MET A 289 -22.75 6.17 39.43
CA MET A 289 -23.39 7.15 40.31
C MET A 289 -23.86 6.74 41.72
N VAL A 290 -23.29 7.43 42.71
CA VAL A 290 -23.99 7.83 43.94
C VAL A 290 -24.43 9.28 43.76
N ASP A 291 -25.74 9.50 43.64
CA ASP A 291 -26.35 10.83 43.81
C ASP A 291 -26.59 11.11 45.30
N VAL A 292 -26.08 12.26 45.75
CA VAL A 292 -26.38 12.86 47.05
C VAL A 292 -26.97 14.25 46.80
N ASP A 293 -28.26 14.39 47.05
CA ASP A 293 -28.88 15.51 47.77
C ASP A 293 -30.35 15.11 47.97
N GLY A 294 -31.03 15.27 49.11
CA GLY A 294 -30.80 16.01 50.33
C GLY A 294 -32.15 16.10 51.05
N SER A 295 -32.11 16.41 52.34
CA SER A 295 -33.22 16.78 53.24
C SER A 295 -33.94 15.66 54.03
N ARG A 296 -33.67 15.68 55.36
CA ARG A 296 -34.62 15.80 56.50
C ARG A 296 -35.81 14.81 56.53
N THR A 297 -36.09 14.04 57.58
CA THR A 297 -36.13 14.36 59.02
C THR A 297 -36.57 13.12 59.82
N VAL A 298 -36.06 13.00 61.06
CA VAL A 298 -36.72 12.54 62.31
C VAL A 298 -37.04 11.04 62.54
N GLU A 299 -36.39 10.55 63.60
CA GLU A 299 -36.71 9.56 64.63
C GLU A 299 -38.09 8.86 64.62
N GLY A 300 -38.06 7.56 64.97
CA GLY A 300 -39.20 6.74 65.36
C GLY A 300 -38.88 5.26 65.27
#